data_AF-J7QHS9-F1
#
_entry.id   AF-J7QHS9-F1
#
_cell.length_a   1.000
_cell.length_b   1.000
_cell.length_c   1.000
_cell.angle_alpha   90.00
_cell.angle_beta   90.00
_cell.angle_gamma   90.00
#
_symmetry.space_group_name_H-M   'P 1'
#
loop_
_entity.id
_entity.type
_entity.pdbx_description
1 polymer ?
#
loop_
_entity_poly.entity_id
_entity_poly.type
_entity_poly.pdbx_seq_one_letter_code
_entity_poly.pdbx_strand_id
1 'polypeptide(L)'
;MNMNVSLTDELAEFVKAKVAGGRYSSSSEVVREALRMMEKAERQEAEKLRLLREAWRQGVDSGDVGELDFSELKKEARARQAAAKD
;
A
#
# COMPACT_ATOMS: atom_id res chain seq x y z
N MET A 1 -9.55 18.74 -21.33
CA MET A 1 -10.12 17.60 -22.07
C MET A 1 -11.39 17.19 -21.33
N ASN A 2 -12.53 17.05 -22.00
CA ASN A 2 -13.79 16.62 -21.37
C ASN A 2 -14.04 15.14 -21.68
N MET A 3 -14.47 14.39 -20.68
CA MET A 3 -14.89 12.98 -20.80
C MET A 3 -16.30 12.87 -20.22
N ASN A 4 -17.18 12.14 -20.91
CA ASN A 4 -18.51 11.81 -20.41
C ASN A 4 -18.50 10.37 -19.90
N VAL A 5 -19.02 10.14 -18.70
CA VAL A 5 -19.07 8.83 -18.05
C VAL A 5 -20.42 8.64 -17.39
N SER A 6 -21.00 7.46 -17.57
CA SER A 6 -22.25 7.09 -16.90
C SER A 6 -21.95 6.60 -15.48
N LEU A 7 -22.74 7.07 -14.52
CA LEU A 7 -22.70 6.60 -13.13
C LEU A 7 -23.97 5.81 -12.83
N THR A 8 -23.89 4.87 -11.90
CA THR A 8 -25.09 4.32 -11.26
C THR A 8 -25.77 5.40 -10.43
N ASP A 9 -27.06 5.25 -10.16
CA ASP A 9 -27.83 6.20 -9.36
C ASP A 9 -27.20 6.41 -7.97
N GLU A 10 -26.73 5.33 -7.34
CA GLU A 10 -26.04 5.36 -6.05
C GLU A 10 -24.78 6.24 -6.08
N LEU A 11 -23.94 6.08 -7.12
CA LEU A 11 -22.72 6.87 -7.27
C LEU A 11 -23.04 8.33 -7.59
N ALA A 12 -24.09 8.59 -8.37
CA ALA A 12 -24.54 9.94 -8.67
C ALA A 12 -25.03 10.67 -7.40
N GLU A 13 -25.84 10.01 -6.56
CA GLU A 13 -26.28 10.56 -5.28
C GLU A 13 -25.12 10.79 -4.32
N PHE A 14 -24.17 9.87 -4.25
CA PHE A 14 -22.94 10.06 -3.48
C PHE A 14 -22.18 11.32 -3.91
N VAL A 15 -21.97 11.51 -5.22
CA VAL A 15 -21.28 12.70 -5.75
C VAL A 15 -22.06 13.97 -5.44
N LYS A 16 -23.38 13.98 -5.63
CA LYS A 16 -24.24 15.12 -5.29
C LYS A 16 -24.13 15.47 -3.80
N ALA A 17 -24.17 14.49 -2.91
CA ALA A 17 -24.05 14.70 -1.46
C ALA A 17 -22.68 15.30 -1.09
N LYS A 18 -21.59 14.85 -1.73
CA LYS A 18 -20.24 15.42 -1.51
C LYS A 18 -20.14 16.89 -1.92
N VAL A 19 -20.76 17.26 -3.04
CA VAL A 19 -20.82 18.66 -3.50
C VAL A 19 -21.71 19.49 -2.58
N ALA A 20 -22.91 19.00 -2.24
CA ALA A 20 -23.85 19.69 -1.35
C ALA A 20 -23.26 19.95 0.05
N GLY A 21 -22.37 19.08 0.52
CA GLY A 21 -21.62 19.28 1.76
C GLY A 21 -20.56 20.40 1.72
N GLY A 22 -20.41 21.10 0.59
CA GLY A 22 -19.57 22.30 0.45
C GLY A 22 -18.06 22.05 0.37
N ARG A 23 -17.61 20.81 0.55
CA ARG A 23 -16.18 20.45 0.46
C ARG A 23 -15.66 20.44 -0.98
N TYR A 24 -16.54 20.23 -1.95
CA TYR A 24 -16.21 20.18 -3.37
C TYR A 24 -17.08 21.17 -4.14
N SER A 25 -16.48 21.86 -5.10
CA SER A 25 -17.15 22.86 -5.93
C SER A 25 -17.94 22.28 -7.11
N SER A 26 -17.63 21.03 -7.50
CA SER A 26 -18.26 20.38 -8.66
C SER A 26 -18.15 18.85 -8.61
N SER A 27 -19.04 18.17 -9.33
CA SER A 27 -18.98 16.71 -9.52
C SER A 27 -17.65 16.27 -10.14
N SER A 28 -17.13 17.04 -11.10
CA SER A 28 -15.85 16.76 -11.74
C SER A 28 -14.67 16.85 -10.76
N GLU A 29 -14.76 17.67 -9.72
CA GLU A 29 -13.75 17.73 -8.67
C GLU A 29 -13.78 16.47 -7.80
N VAL A 30 -14.97 16.01 -7.39
CA VAL A 30 -15.14 14.77 -6.65
C VAL A 30 -14.55 13.58 -7.42
N VAL A 31 -14.89 13.46 -8.71
CA VAL A 31 -14.43 12.36 -9.57
C VAL A 31 -12.90 12.41 -9.74
N ARG A 32 -12.31 13.59 -9.98
CA ARG A 32 -10.85 13.72 -10.08
C ARG A 32 -10.16 13.30 -8.80
N GLU A 33 -10.68 13.70 -7.65
CA GLU A 33 -10.09 13.34 -6.37
C GLU A 33 -10.20 11.83 -6.12
N ALA A 34 -11.35 11.22 -6.41
CA ALA A 34 -11.54 9.77 -6.31
C ALA A 34 -10.56 9.00 -7.21
N LEU A 35 -10.36 9.46 -8.45
CA LEU A 35 -9.40 8.85 -9.38
C LEU A 35 -7.94 9.00 -8.89
N ARG A 36 -7.57 10.15 -8.32
CA ARG A 36 -6.23 10.31 -7.70
C ARG A 36 -6.02 9.36 -6.53
N MET A 37 -7.05 9.17 -5.70
CA MET A 37 -7.00 8.23 -4.59
C MET A 37 -6.84 6.78 -5.09
N MET A 38 -7.60 6.41 -6.13
CA MET A 38 -7.49 5.10 -6.79
C MET A 38 -6.09 4.87 -7.36
N GLU A 39 -5.56 5.80 -8.15
CA GLU A 39 -4.22 5.70 -8.74
C GLU A 39 -3.12 5.64 -7.66
N LYS A 40 -3.28 6.39 -6.57
CA LYS A 40 -2.36 6.31 -5.42
C LYS A 40 -2.39 4.92 -4.77
N ALA A 41 -3.57 4.37 -4.54
CA ALA A 41 -3.72 3.05 -3.95
C ALA A 41 -3.13 1.95 -4.84
N GLU A 42 -3.39 2.01 -6.15
CA GLU A 42 -2.82 1.08 -7.14
C GLU A 42 -1.28 1.15 -7.15
N ARG A 43 -0.70 2.35 -7.16
CA ARG A 43 0.76 2.52 -7.07
C ARG A 43 1.35 1.95 -5.79
N GLN A 44 0.68 2.17 -4.65
CA GLN A 44 1.13 1.64 -3.36
C GLN A 44 1.09 0.11 -3.33
N GLU A 45 0.03 -0.51 -3.85
CA GLU A 45 -0.07 -1.97 -3.91
C GLU A 45 0.95 -2.57 -4.87
N ALA A 46 1.16 -1.96 -6.03
CA ALA A 46 2.17 -2.39 -6.99
C ALA A 46 3.58 -2.34 -6.39
N GLU A 47 3.92 -1.27 -5.65
CA GLU A 47 5.22 -1.12 -5.01
C GLU A 47 5.41 -2.14 -3.86
N LYS A 48 4.37 -2.34 -3.03
CA LYS A 48 4.39 -3.36 -1.98
C LYS A 48 4.63 -4.75 -2.56
N LEU A 49 3.95 -5.10 -3.65
CA LEU A 49 4.12 -6.38 -4.32
C LEU A 49 5.51 -6.52 -4.93
N ARG A 50 6.06 -5.44 -5.51
CA ARG A 50 7.44 -5.41 -6.02
C ARG A 50 8.44 -5.70 -4.91
N LEU A 51 8.32 -5.02 -3.77
CA LEU A 51 9.19 -5.23 -2.61
C LEU A 51 9.08 -6.65 -2.04
N LEU A 52 7.87 -7.21 -1.96
CA LEU A 52 7.66 -8.57 -1.47
C LEU A 52 8.31 -9.62 -2.39
N ARG A 53 8.17 -9.46 -3.71
CA ARG A 53 8.80 -10.35 -4.71
C ARG A 53 10.32 -10.25 -4.67
N GLU A 54 10.85 -9.07 -4.42
CA GLU A 54 12.28 -8.85 -4.28
C GLU A 54 12.82 -9.52 -3.01
N ALA A 55 12.18 -9.28 -1.86
CA ALA A 55 12.55 -9.93 -0.59
C ALA A 55 12.46 -11.46 -0.66
N TRP A 56 11.43 -11.98 -1.33
CA TRP A 56 11.31 -13.42 -1.59
C TRP A 56 12.50 -13.95 -2.39
N ARG A 57 12.85 -13.29 -3.49
CA ARG A 57 13.97 -13.71 -4.34
C ARG A 57 15.29 -13.68 -3.56
N GLN A 58 15.53 -12.62 -2.79
CA GLN A 58 16.69 -12.52 -1.92
C GLN A 58 16.74 -13.66 -0.90
N GLY A 59 15.59 -14.05 -0.32
CA GLY A 59 15.50 -15.21 0.57
C GLY A 59 15.85 -16.52 -0.14
N VAL A 60 15.29 -16.77 -1.32
CA VAL A 60 15.59 -17.97 -2.12
C VAL A 60 17.06 -18.01 -2.53
N ASP A 61 17.62 -16.89 -2.96
CA ASP A 61 19.01 -16.79 -3.42
C ASP A 61 20.01 -16.84 -2.25
N SER A 62 19.56 -16.64 -1.00
CA SER A 62 20.41 -16.70 0.19
C SER A 62 20.84 -18.12 0.59
N GLY A 63 20.27 -19.14 -0.06
CA GLY A 63 20.63 -20.54 0.15
C GLY A 63 19.83 -21.22 1.27
N ASP A 64 20.27 -22.43 1.63
CA ASP A 64 19.62 -23.22 2.68
C ASP A 64 20.03 -22.73 4.06
N VAL A 65 19.03 -22.50 4.93
CA VAL A 65 19.22 -22.07 6.31
C VAL A 65 19.59 -23.25 7.23
N GLY A 66 19.43 -24.49 6.77
CA GLY A 66 19.68 -25.69 7.57
C GLY A 66 18.67 -25.83 8.71
N GLU A 67 19.05 -26.57 9.75
CA GLU A 67 18.17 -26.78 10.91
C GLU A 67 18.05 -25.51 11.77
N LEU A 68 16.81 -25.11 12.07
CA LEU A 68 16.53 -23.85 12.74
C LEU A 68 16.22 -24.05 14.23
N ASP A 69 17.16 -23.67 15.10
CA ASP A 69 16.94 -23.59 16.55
C ASP A 69 16.64 -22.14 16.99
N PHE A 70 15.37 -21.89 17.32
CA PHE A 70 14.91 -20.59 17.80
C PHE A 70 15.54 -20.16 19.13
N SER A 71 15.99 -21.10 19.99
CA SER A 71 16.68 -20.81 21.24
C SER A 71 18.02 -20.13 20.98
N GLU A 72 18.87 -20.78 20.19
CA GLU A 72 20.19 -20.26 19.85
C GLU A 72 20.09 -19.00 18.99
N LEU A 73 19.16 -18.96 18.02
CA LEU A 73 18.91 -17.75 17.23
C LEU A 73 18.58 -16.53 18.10
N LYS A 74 17.72 -16.68 19.12
CA LYS A 74 17.37 -15.59 20.04
C LYS A 74 18.57 -15.16 20.89
N LYS A 75 19.39 -16.10 21.34
CA LYS A 75 20.58 -15.85 22.14
C LYS A 75 21.61 -15.07 21.33
N GLU A 76 21.88 -15.47 20.09
CA GLU A 76 22.75 -14.75 19.15
C GLU A 76 22.24 -13.33 18.84
N ALA A 77 20.93 -13.17 18.61
CA ALA A 77 20.33 -11.87 18.34
C ALA A 77 20.51 -10.90 19.53
N ARG A 78 20.34 -11.39 20.77
CA ARG A 78 20.55 -10.59 22.00
C ARG A 78 22.02 -10.22 22.20
N ALA A 79 22.94 -11.14 21.92
CA ALA A 79 24.38 -10.86 22.00
C ALA A 79 24.79 -9.76 21.01
N ARG A 80 24.32 -9.84 19.75
CA ARG A 80 24.54 -8.79 18.74
C ARG A 80 23.97 -7.43 19.17
N GLN A 81 22.78 -7.42 19.77
CA GLN A 81 22.16 -6.19 20.26
C GLN A 81 22.95 -5.55 21.42
N ALA A 82 23.50 -6.35 22.33
CA ALA A 82 24.32 -5.86 23.43
C ALA A 82 25.63 -5.25 22.91
N ALA A 83 26.32 -5.94 22.00
CA ALA A 83 27.56 -5.47 21.39
C ALA A 83 27.40 -4.19 20.53
N ALA A 84 26.20 -3.90 20.02
CA ALA A 84 25.90 -2.68 19.28
C ALA A 84 25.56 -1.47 20.18
N LYS A 85 25.43 -1.68 21.50
CA LYS A 85 25.16 -0.62 22.48
C LYS A 85 26.42 -0.10 23.18
N ASP A 86 27.53 -0.83 23.08
CA ASP A 86 28.85 -0.42 23.56
C ASP A 86 29.58 0.40 22.48
#